data_AF-A0A2D5BVU9-F1
#
_entry.id   AF-A0A2D5BVU9-F1
#
_cell.length_a   1.000
_cell.length_b   1.000
_cell.length_c   1.000
_cell.angle_alpha   90.00
_cell.angle_beta   90.00
_cell.angle_gamma   90.00
#
_symmetry.space_group_name_H-M   'P 1'
#
loop_
_entity.id
_entity.type
_entity.pdbx_description
1 polymer ?
#
loop_
_entity_poly.entity_id
_entity_poly.type
_entity_poly.pdbx_seq_one_letter_code
_entity_poly.pdbx_strand_id
1 'polypeptide(L)' 'MKRRARRADGAPTVLLQGRVSPEARAEVQEAAERSGVSIAYYLEALIDQLVEDNGRLPIIASPRPQKEELPIPAA' A
#
# COMPACT_ATOMS: atom_id res chain seq x y z
N MET A 1 3.89 0.74 25.43
CA MET A 1 3.63 0.02 24.16
C MET A 1 2.13 -0.09 23.96
N LYS A 2 1.56 0.62 22.98
CA LYS A 2 0.10 0.63 22.74
C LYS A 2 -0.28 -0.65 21.98
N ARG A 3 -1.02 -1.55 22.63
CA ARG A 3 -1.46 -2.84 22.09
C ARG A 3 -2.31 -2.59 20.84
N ARG A 4 -1.88 -3.07 19.67
CA ARG A 4 -2.70 -3.04 18.45
C ARG A 4 -3.98 -3.84 18.72
N ALA A 5 -5.12 -3.17 18.73
CA ALA A 5 -6.42 -3.82 18.86
C ALA A 5 -6.61 -4.74 17.65
N ARG A 6 -6.73 -6.05 17.89
CA ARG A 6 -7.14 -7.02 16.88
C ARG A 6 -8.64 -6.81 16.67
N ARG A 7 -9.07 -6.47 15.45
CA ARG A 7 -10.50 -6.33 15.13
C ARG A 7 -11.20 -7.68 15.25
N ALA A 8 -12.48 -7.66 15.60
CA ALA A 8 -13.34 -8.84 15.63
C ALA A 8 -13.52 -9.41 14.22
N ASP A 9 -13.58 -10.74 14.11
CA ASP A 9 -13.92 -11.42 12.86
C ASP A 9 -15.30 -10.96 12.36
N GLY A 10 -15.42 -10.68 11.06
CA GLY A 10 -16.67 -10.24 10.42
C GLY A 10 -16.82 -8.73 10.20
N ALA A 11 -15.74 -7.93 10.33
CA ALA A 11 -15.80 -6.51 10.00
C ALA A 11 -15.97 -6.29 8.48
N PRO A 12 -16.84 -5.36 8.03
CA PRO A 12 -17.06 -5.09 6.62
C PRO A 12 -15.81 -4.57 5.90
N THR A 13 -14.83 -4.03 6.63
CA THR A 13 -13.56 -3.56 6.09
C THR A 13 -12.38 -3.87 7.02
N VAL A 14 -11.21 -4.12 6.42
CA VAL A 14 -9.92 -4.37 7.10
C VAL A 14 -8.90 -3.29 6.74
N LEU A 15 -7.87 -3.10 7.57
CA LEU A 15 -6.81 -2.14 7.29
C LEU A 15 -5.78 -2.75 6.32
N LEU A 16 -5.61 -2.12 5.15
CA LEU A 16 -4.47 -2.33 4.27
C LEU A 16 -3.35 -1.35 4.68
N GLN A 17 -2.25 -1.85 5.25
CA GLN A 17 -1.16 -1.02 5.75
C GLN A 17 0.17 -1.42 5.12
N GLY A 18 0.81 -0.47 4.44
CA GLY A 18 2.16 -0.60 3.90
C GLY A 18 2.94 0.70 4.07
N ARG A 19 4.27 0.63 3.97
CA ARG A 19 5.10 1.83 3.83
C ARG A 19 5.17 2.18 2.35
N VAL A 20 5.00 3.47 2.04
CA VAL A 20 5.08 4.02 0.69
C VAL A 20 5.99 5.25 0.72
N SER A 21 6.48 5.69 -0.44
CA SER A 21 7.18 6.96 -0.53
C SER A 21 6.22 8.13 -0.22
N PRO A 22 6.73 9.28 0.28
CA PRO A 22 5.92 10.47 0.48
C PRO A 22 5.22 10.94 -0.80
N GLU A 23 5.91 10.82 -1.94
CA GLU A 23 5.41 11.18 -3.28
C GLU A 23 4.21 10.33 -3.66
N ALA A 24 4.30 9.00 -3.57
CA ALA A 24 3.19 8.11 -3.87
C ALA A 24 1.99 8.36 -2.94
N ARG A 25 2.24 8.70 -1.68
CA ARG A 25 1.18 9.09 -0.74
C ARG A 25 0.49 10.39 -1.17
N ALA A 26 1.26 11.40 -1.60
CA ALA A 26 0.73 12.67 -2.04
C ALA A 26 -0.14 12.52 -3.29
N GLU A 27 0.32 11.73 -4.27
CA GLU A 27 -0.41 11.45 -5.51
C GLU A 27 -1.79 10.82 -5.23
N VAL A 28 -1.83 9.81 -4.35
CA VAL A 28 -3.09 9.15 -3.96
C VAL A 28 -4.01 10.11 -3.20
N GLN A 29 -3.46 10.96 -2.35
CA GLN A 29 -4.24 11.97 -1.62
C GLN A 29 -4.88 12.97 -2.58
N GLU A 30 -4.10 13.54 -3.50
CA GLU A 30 -4.60 14.50 -4.49
C GLU A 30 -5.68 13.88 -5.39
N ALA A 31 -5.46 12.65 -5.85
CA ALA A 31 -6.42 11.96 -6.70
C ALA A 31 -7.74 11.66 -5.97
N ALA A 32 -7.68 11.27 -4.70
CA ALA A 32 -8.87 11.07 -3.86
C ALA A 32 -9.63 12.40 -3.64
N GLU A 33 -8.91 13.50 -3.38
CA GLU A 33 -9.49 14.83 -3.23
C GLU A 33 -10.18 15.32 -4.51
N ARG A 34 -9.50 15.19 -5.67
CA ARG A 34 -10.07 15.51 -6.98
C ARG A 34 -11.31 14.68 -7.31
N SER A 35 -11.37 13.45 -6.80
CA SER A 35 -12.50 12.54 -6.96
C SER A 35 -13.61 12.78 -5.93
N GLY A 36 -13.38 13.64 -4.93
CA GLY A 36 -14.36 13.93 -3.86
C GLY A 36 -14.62 12.77 -2.91
N VAL A 37 -13.68 11.82 -2.79
CA VAL A 37 -13.83 10.59 -2.00
C VAL A 37 -12.71 10.42 -0.98
N SER A 38 -12.91 9.53 0.00
CA SER A 38 -11.84 9.18 0.94
C SER A 38 -10.72 8.40 0.24
N ILE A 39 -9.48 8.50 0.74
CA ILE A 39 -8.36 7.67 0.25
C ILE A 39 -8.69 6.18 0.28
N ALA A 40 -9.35 5.71 1.35
CA ALA A 40 -9.70 4.30 1.49
C ALA A 40 -10.61 3.84 0.35
N TYR A 41 -11.66 4.62 0.07
CA TYR A 41 -12.57 4.37 -1.04
C TYR A 41 -11.87 4.48 -2.40
N TYR A 42 -11.03 5.50 -2.60
CA TYR A 42 -10.25 5.67 -3.83
C TYR A 42 -9.38 4.46 -4.12
N LEU A 43 -8.65 3.95 -3.12
CA LEU A 43 -7.80 2.77 -3.28
C LEU A 43 -8.60 1.50 -3.55
N GLU A 44 -9.75 1.31 -2.90
CA GLU A 44 -10.64 0.18 -3.14
C GLU A 44 -11.19 0.21 -4.57
N ALA A 45 -11.73 1.36 -5.01
CA ALA A 45 -12.21 1.54 -6.37
C ALA A 45 -11.10 1.36 -7.43
N LEU A 46 -9.89 1.83 -7.16
CA LEU A 46 -8.74 1.63 -8.04
C LEU A 46 -8.34 0.15 -8.15
N ILE A 47 -8.39 -0.59 -7.04
CA ILE A 47 -8.17 -2.04 -7.03
C ILE A 47 -9.23 -2.75 -7.86
N ASP A 48 -10.50 -2.41 -7.66
CA ASP A 48 -11.61 -3.00 -8.41
C ASP A 48 -11.47 -2.72 -9.90
N GLN A 49 -11.15 -1.50 -10.28
CA GLN A 49 -10.89 -1.12 -11.68
C GLN A 49 -9.76 -1.96 -12.29
N LEU A 50 -8.63 -2.12 -11.57
CA LEU A 50 -7.51 -2.95 -12.06
C LEU A 50 -7.90 -4.43 -12.22
N VAL A 51 -8.76 -4.94 -11.34
CA VAL A 51 -9.28 -6.31 -11.44
C VAL A 51 -10.26 -6.44 -12.60
N GLU A 52 -11.12 -5.45 -12.82
CA GLU A 52 -12.07 -5.41 -13.94
C GLU A 52 -11.32 -5.38 -15.28
N ASP A 53 -10.28 -4.56 -15.39
CA ASP A 53 -9.48 -4.40 -16.60
C ASP A 53 -8.59 -5.63 -16.91
N ASN A 54 -8.04 -6.29 -15.88
CA ASN A 54 -7.03 -7.35 -16.05
C ASN A 54 -7.51 -8.76 -15.64
N GLY A 55 -8.73 -8.89 -15.13
CA GLY A 55 -9.26 -10.10 -14.47
C GLY A 55 -8.67 -10.38 -13.07
N ARG A 56 -7.58 -9.70 -12.70
CA ARG A 56 -6.89 -9.81 -11.39
C ARG A 56 -5.90 -8.66 -11.20
N LEU A 57 -5.46 -8.42 -9.96
CA LEU A 57 -4.35 -7.49 -9.72
C LEU A 57 -3.05 -7.95 -10.40
N PRO A 58 -2.26 -7.01 -10.95
CA PRO A 58 -1.02 -7.33 -11.65
C PRO A 58 0.05 -7.89 -10.71
N ILE A 59 0.90 -8.76 -11.24
CA ILE A 59 2.08 -9.25 -10.52
C ILE A 59 3.20 -8.22 -10.68
N ILE A 60 3.65 -7.63 -9.57
CA ILE A 60 4.78 -6.70 -9.56
C ILE A 60 6.06 -7.48 -9.29
N ALA A 61 7.10 -7.24 -10.10
CA ALA A 61 8.40 -7.87 -9.92
C ALA A 61 9.02 -7.46 -8.56
N SER A 62 9.64 -8.41 -7.87
CA SER A 62 10.32 -8.13 -6.60
C SER A 62 11.41 -7.08 -6.82
N PRO A 63 11.52 -6.04 -5.97
CA PRO A 63 12.66 -5.13 -6.02
C PRO A 63 13.94 -5.94 -5.85
N ARG A 64 14.94 -5.72 -6.73
CA ARG A 64 16.20 -6.47 -6.72
C ARG A 64 16.81 -6.41 -5.31
N PRO A 65 17.31 -7.54 -4.75
CA PRO A 65 17.95 -7.53 -3.44
C PRO A 65 19.15 -6.58 -3.46
N GLN A 66 19.19 -5.67 -2.50
CA GLN A 66 20.29 -4.73 -2.31
C GLN A 66 21.53 -5.55 -1.92
N LYS A 67 22.45 -5.78 -2.87
CA LYS A 67 23.78 -6.32 -2.59
C LYS A 67 24.69 -5.17 -2.15
N GLU A 68 24.43 -4.62 -0.98
CA GLU A 68 25.39 -3.73 -0.33
C GLU A 68 26.12 -4.57 0.72
N GLU A 69 27.27 -5.12 0.35
CA GLU A 69 28.26 -5.54 1.33
C GLU A 69 28.73 -4.27 2.04
N LEU A 70 28.29 -4.08 3.29
CA LEU A 70 28.84 -3.04 4.15
C LEU A 70 30.31 -3.40 4.41
N PRO A 71 31.29 -2.54 4.07
CA PRO A 71 32.67 -2.77 4.45
C PRO A 71 32.74 -2.62 5.97
N ILE A 72 32.72 -3.74 6.69
CA ILE A 72 33.04 -3.76 8.11
C ILE A 72 34.57 -3.69 8.17
N PRO A 73 35.18 -2.59 8.65
CA PRO A 73 36.61 -2.57 8.88
C PRO A 73 36.94 -3.62 9.96
N ALA A 74 37.89 -4.50 9.67
CA ALA A 74 38.42 -5.43 10.67
C ALA A 74 39.05 -4.62 11.81
N ALA A 75 38.71 -5.00 13.05
CA ALA A 75 39.15 -4.35 14.28
C ALA A 75 40.65 -4.47 14.52
#